data_AF-A0A927ED74-F1
#
_entry.id   AF-A0A927ED74-F1
#
_cell.length_a   1.000
_cell.length_b   1.000
_cell.length_c   1.000
_cell.angle_alpha   90.00
_cell.angle_beta   90.00
_cell.angle_gamma   90.00
#
_symmetry.space_group_name_H-M   'P 1'
#
loop_
_entity.id
_entity.type
_entity.pdbx_description
1 polymer ?
#
loop_
_entity_poly.entity_id
_entity_poly.type
_entity_poly.pdbx_seq_one_letter_code
_entity_poly.pdbx_strand_id
1 'polypeptide(L)'
;MLKRLRDLRDKASSHANQQRREMRGKSPPKGAEPSSGHAGSSLKATTLSAALKRLNAEIQRRAEMAKNHSLIENAQRALELKMHAQQNNIPFNTRHANRGMHDIPDKEVNSLIRPAERGRLRKASHVAQAKRDSSGH
;
A
#
# COMPACT_ATOMS: atom_id res chain seq x y z
N MET A 1 -3.03 11.09 14.83
CA MET A 1 -1.79 11.76 15.28
C MET A 1 -0.85 12.15 14.13
N LEU A 2 -0.63 11.27 13.14
CA LEU A 2 0.31 11.53 12.03
C LEU A 2 0.00 12.81 11.23
N LYS A 3 -1.28 13.08 10.97
CA LYS A 3 -1.74 14.33 10.32
C LYS A 3 -1.28 15.58 11.11
N ARG A 4 -1.54 15.63 12.42
CA ARG A 4 -1.14 16.76 13.28
C ARG A 4 0.39 16.98 13.27
N LEU A 5 1.20 15.92 13.29
CA LEU A 5 2.66 16.05 13.21
C LEU A 5 3.13 16.59 11.85
N ARG A 6 2.48 16.19 10.75
CA ARG A 6 2.74 16.75 9.41
C ARG A 6 2.41 18.24 9.36
N ASP A 7 1.23 18.61 9.86
CA ASP A 7 0.80 20.01 9.91
C ASP A 7 1.78 20.87 10.72
N LEU A 8 2.26 20.37 11.88
CA LEU A 8 3.25 21.05 12.69
C LEU A 8 4.61 21.19 11.97
N ARG A 9 5.08 20.13 11.30
CA ARG A 9 6.32 20.15 10.51
C ARG A 9 6.21 21.17 9.38
N ASP A 10 5.08 21.19 8.67
CA ASP A 10 4.85 22.07 7.52
C ASP A 10 4.77 23.52 7.96
N LYS A 11 4.08 23.77 9.08
CA LYS A 11 4.07 25.08 9.71
C LYS A 11 5.48 25.54 10.10
N ALA A 12 6.26 24.70 10.77
CA ALA A 12 7.64 25.04 11.17
C ALA A 12 8.54 25.31 9.95
N SER A 13 8.42 24.48 8.91
CA SER A 13 9.16 24.65 7.64
C SER A 13 8.78 25.95 6.93
N SER A 14 7.48 26.27 6.88
CA SER A 14 6.97 27.50 6.30
C SER A 14 7.51 28.72 7.03
N HIS A 15 7.52 28.70 8.38
CA HIS A 15 8.10 29.79 9.16
C HIS A 15 9.61 29.94 8.93
N ALA A 16 10.36 28.84 8.91
CA ALA A 16 11.80 28.89 8.65
C ALA A 16 12.13 29.42 7.24
N ASN A 17 11.29 29.11 6.25
CA ASN A 17 11.44 29.60 4.88
C ASN A 17 11.05 31.08 4.76
N GLN A 18 9.98 31.51 5.42
CA GLN A 18 9.57 32.91 5.48
C GLN A 18 10.68 33.76 6.12
N GLN A 19 11.17 33.38 7.30
CA GLN A 19 12.29 34.07 7.97
C GLN A 19 13.54 34.15 7.08
N ARG A 20 13.86 33.07 6.35
CA ARG A 20 14.97 33.08 5.37
C ARG A 20 14.76 34.04 4.21
N ARG A 21 13.52 34.25 3.78
CA ARG A 21 13.22 35.20 2.70
C ARG A 21 13.23 36.64 3.21
N GLU A 22 12.71 36.89 4.41
CA GLU A 22 12.75 38.20 5.08
C GLU A 22 14.19 38.68 5.27
N MET A 23 15.07 37.84 5.82
CA MET A 23 16.51 38.14 5.97
C MET A 23 17.20 38.46 4.63
N ARG A 24 16.70 37.92 3.52
CA ARG A 24 17.24 38.18 2.18
C ARG A 24 16.59 39.38 1.49
N GLY A 25 15.65 40.07 2.14
CA GLY A 25 14.84 41.13 1.52
C GLY A 25 13.91 40.64 0.41
N LYS A 26 13.65 39.32 0.34
CA LYS A 26 12.83 38.69 -0.72
C LYS A 26 11.37 38.49 -0.32
N SER A 27 11.00 38.87 0.90
CA SER A 27 9.65 38.79 1.43
C SER A 27 9.45 39.94 2.40
N PRO A 28 8.27 40.60 2.43
CA PRO A 28 7.99 41.62 3.42
C PRO A 28 8.06 41.03 4.83
N PRO A 29 8.53 41.80 5.82
CA PRO A 29 8.58 41.35 7.21
C PRO A 29 7.16 41.07 7.69
N LYS A 30 6.97 39.92 8.33
CA LYS A 30 5.68 39.61 8.95
C LYS A 30 5.39 40.45 10.20
N GLY A 31 6.44 40.98 10.85
CA GLY A 31 6.35 41.88 11.99
C GLY A 31 6.79 43.31 11.64
N ALA A 32 6.98 44.14 12.67
CA ALA A 32 7.49 45.51 12.49
C ALA A 32 8.89 45.52 11.86
N GLU A 33 9.72 44.53 12.18
CA GLU A 33 11.08 44.38 11.68
C GLU A 33 11.28 43.01 11.01
N PRO A 34 12.19 42.90 10.02
CA PRO A 34 12.62 41.62 9.45
C PRO A 34 13.17 40.68 10.51
N SER A 35 12.94 39.37 10.32
CA SER A 35 13.53 38.36 11.20
C SER A 35 15.06 38.44 11.22
N SER A 36 15.65 38.50 12.41
CA SER A 36 17.11 38.50 12.62
C SER A 36 17.76 37.11 12.49
N GLY A 37 16.97 36.04 12.38
CA GLY A 37 17.48 34.68 12.29
C GLY A 37 16.39 33.61 12.21
N HIS A 38 16.73 32.45 11.63
CA HIS A 38 15.81 31.32 11.45
C HIS A 38 16.20 30.02 12.17
N ALA A 39 17.24 30.06 13.03
CA ALA A 39 17.82 28.86 13.66
C ALA A 39 16.78 28.06 14.46
N GLY A 40 15.97 28.74 15.30
CA GLY A 40 14.94 28.09 16.11
C GLY A 40 13.83 27.43 15.28
N SER A 41 13.33 28.11 14.25
CA SER A 41 12.31 27.54 13.35
C SER A 41 12.85 26.36 12.54
N SER A 42 14.12 26.45 12.12
CA SER A 42 14.82 25.36 11.43
C SER A 42 14.97 24.14 12.35
N LEU A 43 15.38 24.32 13.60
CA LEU A 43 15.50 23.24 14.58
C LEU A 43 14.14 22.57 14.88
N LYS A 44 13.06 23.34 14.97
CA LYS A 44 11.71 22.80 15.10
C LYS A 44 11.32 21.94 13.88
N ALA A 45 11.62 22.41 12.67
CA ALA A 45 11.33 21.65 11.46
C ALA A 45 12.12 20.33 11.39
N THR A 46 13.41 20.34 11.77
CA THR A 46 14.25 19.12 11.75
C THR A 46 13.80 18.10 12.79
N THR A 47 13.51 18.54 14.02
CA THR A 47 13.04 17.66 15.10
C THR A 47 11.68 17.02 14.76
N LEU A 48 10.73 17.80 14.22
CA LEU A 48 9.43 17.29 13.78
C LEU A 48 9.55 16.32 12.59
N SER A 49 10.47 16.59 11.66
CA SER A 49 10.77 15.67 10.55
C SER A 49 11.33 14.33 11.06
N ALA A 50 12.25 14.37 12.03
CA ALA A 50 12.79 13.16 12.65
C ALA A 50 11.70 12.35 13.40
N ALA A 51 10.82 13.03 14.13
CA ALA A 51 9.68 12.39 14.81
C ALA A 51 8.73 11.71 13.81
N LEU A 52 8.42 12.39 12.69
CA LEU A 52 7.59 11.81 11.62
C LEU A 52 8.23 10.56 11.00
N LYS A 53 9.54 10.59 10.73
CA LYS A 53 10.27 9.42 10.21
C LYS A 53 10.18 8.24 11.16
N ARG A 54 10.42 8.46 12.46
CA ARG A 54 10.31 7.41 13.49
C ARG A 54 8.89 6.84 13.57
N LEU A 55 7.87 7.69 13.56
CA LEU A 55 6.48 7.22 13.62
C LEU A 55 6.07 6.44 12.38
N ASN A 56 6.51 6.84 11.18
CA ASN A 56 6.24 6.07 9.97
C ASN A 56 6.92 4.70 10.01
N ALA A 57 8.19 4.64 10.44
CA ALA A 57 8.92 3.38 10.60
C ALA A 57 8.21 2.46 11.62
N GLU A 58 7.70 3.02 12.71
CA GLU A 58 6.94 2.30 13.71
C GLU A 58 5.64 1.70 13.16
N ILE A 59 4.90 2.48 12.36
CA ILE A 59 3.67 2.00 11.71
C ILE A 59 3.99 0.83 10.77
N GLN A 60 5.05 0.94 9.97
CA GLN A 60 5.47 -0.14 9.07
C GLN A 60 5.89 -1.39 9.85
N ARG A 61 6.71 -1.22 10.89
CA ARG A 61 7.13 -2.32 11.78
C ARG A 61 5.94 -3.06 12.37
N ARG A 62 4.92 -2.33 12.85
CA ARG A 62 3.69 -2.94 13.37
C ARG A 62 2.90 -3.68 12.30
N ALA A 63 2.81 -3.13 11.09
CA ALA A 63 2.14 -3.79 9.97
C ALA A 63 2.85 -5.09 9.56
N GLU A 64 4.18 -5.11 9.54
CA GLU A 64 4.98 -6.30 9.26
C GLU A 64 4.79 -7.37 10.35
N MET A 65 4.85 -6.99 11.63
CA MET A 65 4.57 -7.92 12.74
C MET A 65 3.17 -8.51 12.66
N ALA A 66 2.15 -7.71 12.32
CA ALA A 66 0.79 -8.19 12.14
C ALA A 66 0.67 -9.19 10.97
N LYS A 67 1.35 -8.95 9.84
CA LYS A 67 1.42 -9.91 8.74
C LYS A 67 2.04 -11.24 9.17
N ASN A 68 3.14 -11.19 9.92
CA ASN A 68 3.79 -12.40 10.42
C ASN A 68 2.89 -13.22 11.36
N HIS A 69 2.06 -12.55 12.16
CA HIS A 69 1.08 -13.23 12.99
C HIS A 69 0.08 -14.05 12.15
N SER A 70 -0.47 -13.45 11.09
CA SER A 70 -1.36 -14.17 10.17
C SER A 70 -0.69 -15.36 9.48
N LEU A 71 0.61 -15.28 9.19
CA LEU A 71 1.38 -16.40 8.63
C LEU A 71 1.56 -17.54 9.64
N ILE A 72 1.81 -17.21 10.91
CA ILE A 72 1.91 -18.19 12.00
C ILE A 72 0.56 -18.89 12.19
N GLU A 73 -0.55 -18.14 12.29
CA GLU A 73 -1.89 -18.72 12.42
C GLU A 73 -2.27 -19.63 11.24
N ASN A 74 -1.93 -19.22 10.01
CA ASN A 74 -2.16 -20.05 8.83
C ASN A 74 -1.31 -21.31 8.84
N ALA A 75 -0.05 -21.23 9.28
CA ALA A 75 0.83 -22.38 9.42
C ALA A 75 0.33 -23.36 10.50
N GLN A 76 -0.16 -22.84 11.63
CA GLN A 76 -0.79 -23.64 12.68
C GLN A 76 -2.04 -24.34 12.17
N ARG A 77 -2.96 -23.63 11.50
CA ARG A 77 -4.15 -24.24 10.88
C ARG A 77 -3.79 -25.31 9.84
N ALA A 78 -2.80 -25.05 8.99
CA ALA A 78 -2.35 -26.03 8.00
C ALA A 78 -1.78 -27.30 8.65
N LEU A 79 -1.04 -27.14 9.76
CA LEU A 79 -0.52 -28.25 10.55
C LEU A 79 -1.66 -29.04 11.21
N GLU A 80 -2.63 -28.37 11.84
CA GLU A 80 -3.82 -28.99 12.41
C GLU A 80 -4.61 -29.79 11.37
N LEU A 81 -4.85 -29.23 10.18
CA LEU A 81 -5.51 -29.93 9.08
C LEU A 81 -4.73 -31.17 8.64
N LYS A 82 -3.40 -31.08 8.56
CA LYS A 82 -2.53 -32.21 8.23
C LYS A 82 -2.61 -33.31 9.28
N MET A 83 -2.54 -32.94 10.57
CA MET A 83 -2.65 -33.88 11.68
C MET A 83 -4.04 -34.55 11.71
N HIS A 84 -5.11 -33.78 11.48
CA HIS A 84 -6.48 -34.30 11.40
C HIS A 84 -6.65 -35.25 10.20
N ALA A 85 -6.08 -34.93 9.04
CA ALA A 85 -6.11 -35.83 7.89
C ALA A 85 -5.38 -37.15 8.17
N GLN A 86 -4.22 -37.08 8.83
CA GLN A 86 -3.44 -38.25 9.22
C GLN A 86 -4.18 -39.12 10.25
N GLN A 87 -4.78 -38.52 11.29
CA GLN A 87 -5.55 -39.23 12.32
C GLN A 87 -6.76 -39.97 11.76
N ASN A 88 -7.51 -39.31 10.87
CA ASN A 88 -8.72 -39.88 10.27
C ASN A 88 -8.42 -40.82 9.09
N ASN A 89 -7.14 -41.14 8.84
CA ASN A 89 -6.68 -41.87 7.65
C ASN A 89 -7.32 -41.33 6.36
N ILE A 90 -7.59 -40.01 6.30
CA ILE A 90 -8.15 -39.37 5.11
C ILE A 90 -7.04 -39.47 4.07
N PRO A 91 -7.21 -40.27 3.00
CA PRO A 91 -6.12 -40.49 2.07
C PRO A 91 -5.72 -39.16 1.45
N PHE A 92 -4.42 -38.87 1.46
CA PHE A 92 -3.87 -37.73 0.74
C PHE A 92 -4.25 -37.90 -0.72
N ASN A 93 -5.19 -37.07 -1.19
CA ASN A 93 -5.73 -37.17 -2.53
C ASN A 93 -6.50 -38.48 -2.82
N THR A 94 -7.67 -38.68 -2.20
CA THR A 94 -8.65 -39.71 -2.65
C THR A 94 -9.29 -39.42 -4.00
N ARG A 95 -8.98 -38.27 -4.64
CA ARG A 95 -9.17 -38.14 -6.10
C ARG A 95 -8.05 -38.89 -6.79
N HIS A 96 -7.98 -40.18 -6.51
CA HIS A 96 -7.21 -41.08 -7.33
C HIS A 96 -7.85 -41.07 -8.72
N ALA A 97 -7.00 -40.95 -9.74
CA ALA A 97 -7.33 -41.09 -11.16
C ALA A 97 -7.65 -42.55 -11.52
N ASN A 98 -8.32 -43.28 -10.62
CA ASN A 98 -8.70 -44.68 -10.80
C ASN A 98 -10.12 -44.84 -11.38
N ARG A 99 -10.77 -43.73 -11.74
CA ARG A 99 -11.56 -43.69 -12.97
C ARG A 99 -10.66 -43.02 -13.99
N GLY A 100 -10.04 -43.83 -14.85
CA GLY A 100 -9.14 -43.36 -15.89
C GLY A 100 -9.76 -42.19 -16.63
N MET A 101 -8.92 -41.22 -17.00
CA MET A 101 -9.21 -40.02 -17.80
C MET A 101 -10.57 -40.07 -18.52
N HIS A 102 -11.67 -39.88 -17.78
CA HIS A 102 -12.90 -39.50 -18.43
C HIS A 102 -12.62 -38.06 -18.78
N ASP A 103 -12.52 -37.79 -20.08
CA ASP A 103 -12.65 -36.43 -20.58
C ASP A 103 -13.81 -35.82 -19.79
N ILE A 104 -13.49 -34.88 -18.91
CA ILE A 104 -14.49 -33.94 -18.46
C ILE A 104 -14.61 -33.08 -19.71
N PRO A 105 -15.63 -33.28 -20.58
CA PRO A 105 -15.76 -32.43 -21.73
C PRO A 105 -15.77 -31.01 -21.19
N ASP A 106 -14.90 -30.15 -21.73
CA ASP A 106 -14.98 -28.73 -21.46
C ASP A 106 -16.44 -28.36 -21.63
N LYS A 107 -17.06 -27.85 -20.55
CA LYS A 107 -18.45 -27.41 -20.63
C LYS A 107 -18.44 -26.36 -21.74
N GLU A 108 -19.05 -26.68 -22.88
CA GLU A 108 -19.23 -25.74 -23.96
C GLU A 108 -20.03 -24.58 -23.40
N VAL A 109 -19.31 -23.55 -22.95
CA VAL A 109 -19.91 -22.30 -22.51
C VAL A 109 -20.37 -21.63 -23.77
N ASN A 110 -21.69 -21.70 -24.00
CA ASN A 110 -22.35 -20.93 -25.04
C ASN A 110 -21.93 -19.46 -24.87
N SER A 111 -21.08 -18.99 -25.77
CA SER A 111 -20.60 -17.62 -25.73
C SER A 111 -21.79 -16.71 -26.00
N LEU A 112 -22.25 -16.01 -24.97
CA LEU A 112 -23.30 -14.99 -25.09
C LEU A 112 -22.88 -13.80 -25.96
N ILE A 113 -21.60 -13.75 -26.37
CA ILE A 113 -20.98 -12.69 -27.15
C ILE A 113 -20.78 -13.19 -28.59
N ARG A 114 -21.29 -12.41 -29.55
CA ARG A 114 -21.05 -12.66 -30.98
C ARG A 114 -19.54 -12.71 -31.26
N PRO A 115 -19.03 -13.69 -32.04
CA PRO A 115 -17.58 -13.81 -32.31
C PRO A 115 -16.93 -12.52 -32.84
N ALA A 116 -17.64 -11.76 -33.68
CA ALA A 116 -17.18 -10.46 -34.21
C ALA A 116 -16.99 -9.37 -33.13
N GLU A 117 -17.73 -9.44 -32.02
CA GLU A 117 -17.67 -8.45 -30.94
C GLU A 117 -16.57 -8.77 -29.91
N ARG A 118 -16.15 -10.02 -29.83
CA ARG A 118 -15.14 -10.50 -28.86
C ARG A 118 -13.81 -9.74 -28.98
N GLY A 119 -13.32 -9.56 -30.21
CA GLY A 119 -12.08 -8.82 -30.47
C GLY A 119 -12.20 -7.35 -30.10
N ARG A 120 -13.34 -6.73 -30.42
CA ARG A 120 -13.64 -5.33 -30.12
C ARG A 120 -13.67 -5.08 -28.61
N LEU A 121 -14.40 -5.91 -27.87
CA LEU A 121 -14.51 -5.81 -26.40
C LEU A 121 -13.16 -6.03 -25.72
N ARG A 122 -12.40 -7.03 -26.16
CA ARG A 122 -11.04 -7.30 -25.63
C ARG A 122 -10.12 -6.10 -25.81
N LYS A 123 -10.11 -5.48 -27.00
CA LYS A 123 -9.30 -4.28 -27.26
C LYS A 123 -9.77 -3.08 -26.45
N ALA A 124 -11.09 -2.86 -26.33
CA ALA A 124 -11.64 -1.78 -25.52
C ALA A 124 -11.21 -1.91 -24.04
N SER A 125 -11.31 -3.11 -23.46
CA SER A 125 -10.88 -3.38 -22.09
C SER A 125 -9.37 -3.16 -21.89
N HIS A 126 -8.55 -3.59 -22.86
CA HIS A 126 -7.10 -3.37 -22.81
C HIS A 126 -6.74 -1.87 -22.83
N VAL A 127 -7.42 -1.08 -23.67
CA VAL A 127 -7.23 0.39 -23.72
C VAL A 127 -7.68 1.04 -22.42
N ALA A 128 -8.83 0.62 -21.86
CA ALA A 128 -9.34 1.14 -20.60
C ALA A 128 -8.42 0.81 -19.41
N GLN A 129 -7.78 -0.37 -19.42
CA GLN A 129 -6.79 -0.75 -18.41
C GLN A 129 -5.52 0.09 -18.55
N ALA A 130 -4.96 0.21 -19.75
CA ALA A 130 -3.77 1.03 -20.00
C ALA A 130 -3.99 2.50 -19.57
N LYS A 131 -5.19 3.05 -19.81
CA LYS A 131 -5.56 4.39 -19.34
C LYS A 131 -5.57 4.48 -17.82
N ARG A 132 -6.18 3.50 -17.12
CA ARG A 132 -6.17 3.44 -15.65
C ARG A 132 -4.75 3.34 -15.08
N ASP A 133 -3.92 2.50 -15.68
CA ASP A 133 -2.53 2.30 -15.24
C ASP A 133 -1.71 3.59 -15.44
N SER A 134 -1.91 4.29 -16.56
CA SER A 134 -1.27 5.59 -16.83
C SER A 134 -1.75 6.72 -15.91
N SER A 135 -2.97 6.64 -15.38
CA SER A 135 -3.53 7.62 -14.42
C SER A 135 -3.21 7.33 -12.96
N GLY A 136 -2.61 6.16 -12.67
CA GLY A 136 -2.22 5.73 -11.32
C GLY A 136 -0.73 5.95 -11.01
N HIS A 137 0.02 6.60 -11.91
CA HIS A 137 1.34 7.19 -11.68
C HIS A 137 1.20 8.71 -11.59
#